data_AF-A0A1T4QZB9-F1
#
_entry.id   AF-A0A1T4QZB9-F1
#
_cell.length_a   1.000
_cell.length_b   1.000
_cell.length_c   1.000
_cell.angle_alpha   90.00
_cell.angle_beta   90.00
_cell.angle_gamma   90.00
#
_symmetry.space_group_name_H-M   'P 1'
#
loop_
_entity.id
_entity.type
_entity.pdbx_description
1 polymer ?
#
loop_
_entity_poly.entity_id
_entity_poly.type
_entity_poly.pdbx_seq_one_letter_code
_entity_poly.pdbx_strand_id
1 'polypeptide(L)'
;MPAIPLPFVISLLLAILLVRMLVQGHATRQPAVIFLAACTLLMTTVGLRWTFDLDFIRFLQPIVASLLPPIAWLCFSHLRRPATAPRAVHLLPVGLVALLSALWHHWQSPIDLVLALLYFGYGFALIRQARAGPDSLEAARLSDAACARRASLAAGWLIAGSGVIDLLIAADFNVYQGSHAASIVGIANLLTLPLVAYTIVLIGGSVPDEGDDGSPRAVVASEIERDAANEAPTASEDDHQVIQALDAIMRDKQLFRDPDLTLTRLSRRLGVPARAVSGAVNRVLGRNVSQAVNDYRIKEASRLLLETDLAITAIMFECGFQTKSNFNREFARMTGTTPSGYRRSGGVAISPEEPQPGTG
;
A
#
# COMPACT_ATOMS: atom_id res chain seq x y z
N MET A 1 13.36 -20.24 32.01
CA MET A 1 12.98 -18.81 32.02
C MET A 1 11.69 -18.66 31.24
N PRO A 2 10.63 -18.01 31.75
CA PRO A 2 9.42 -17.80 30.97
C PRO A 2 9.74 -16.81 29.84
N ALA A 3 10.11 -17.33 28.68
CA ALA A 3 10.29 -16.53 27.48
C ALA A 3 8.89 -16.17 26.96
N ILE A 4 8.62 -14.89 26.76
CA ILE A 4 7.35 -14.45 26.16
C ILE A 4 7.33 -14.97 24.72
N PRO A 5 6.31 -15.75 24.32
CA PRO A 5 6.16 -16.21 22.96
C PRO A 5 6.14 -15.04 21.97
N LEU A 6 6.97 -15.12 20.93
CA LEU A 6 7.09 -14.09 19.87
C LEU A 6 5.73 -13.64 19.28
N PRO A 7 4.70 -14.50 19.09
CA PRO A 7 3.39 -14.05 18.62
C PRO A 7 2.74 -12.98 19.49
N PHE A 8 2.94 -12.99 20.81
CA PHE A 8 2.38 -11.97 21.70
C PHE A 8 3.08 -10.62 21.53
N VAL A 9 4.38 -10.62 21.26
CA VAL A 9 5.13 -9.39 20.97
C VAL A 9 4.61 -8.75 19.68
N ILE A 10 4.41 -9.56 18.63
CA ILE A 10 3.84 -9.08 17.36
C ILE A 10 2.41 -8.56 17.58
N SER A 11 1.57 -9.32 18.28
CA SER A 11 0.20 -8.89 18.59
C SER A 11 0.17 -7.56 19.33
N LEU A 12 1.04 -7.37 20.33
CA LEU A 12 1.15 -6.10 21.07
C LEU A 12 1.55 -4.93 20.16
N LEU A 13 2.56 -5.12 19.29
CA LEU A 13 2.99 -4.09 18.34
C LEU A 13 1.86 -3.70 17.37
N LEU A 14 1.13 -4.70 16.85
CA LEU A 14 -0.03 -4.46 15.99
C LEU A 14 -1.18 -3.77 16.74
N ALA A 15 -1.40 -4.12 18.01
CA ALA A 15 -2.41 -3.48 18.86
C ALA A 15 -2.07 -2.02 19.16
N ILE A 16 -0.81 -1.69 19.46
CA ILE A 16 -0.36 -0.31 19.64
C ILE A 16 -0.60 0.50 18.36
N LEU A 17 -0.27 -0.06 17.19
CA LEU A 17 -0.53 0.56 15.90
C LEU A 17 -2.04 0.79 15.67
N LEU A 18 -2.87 -0.20 16.02
CA LEU A 18 -4.32 -0.13 15.90
C LEU A 18 -4.91 1.00 16.73
N VAL A 19 -4.51 1.10 17.99
CA VAL A 19 -4.91 2.20 18.89
C VAL A 19 -4.47 3.55 18.34
N ARG A 20 -3.21 3.67 17.89
CA ARG A 20 -2.70 4.91 17.30
C ARG A 20 -3.51 5.33 16.07
N MET A 21 -3.88 4.39 15.21
CA MET A 21 -4.71 4.67 14.02
C MET A 21 -6.14 5.08 14.38
N LEU A 22 -6.74 4.47 15.41
CA LEU A 22 -8.08 4.83 15.89
C LEU A 22 -8.10 6.24 16.51
N VAL A 23 -7.09 6.59 17.31
CA VAL A 23 -6.96 7.91 17.95
C VAL A 23 -6.74 9.04 16.93
N GLN A 24 -6.06 8.77 15.82
CA GLN A 24 -5.83 9.76 14.76
C GLN A 24 -7.09 10.12 13.93
N GLY A 25 -8.25 9.51 14.18
CA GLY A 25 -9.55 9.98 13.67
C GLY A 25 -9.76 9.98 12.15
N HIS A 26 -8.82 9.43 11.36
CA HIS A 26 -8.94 9.43 9.91
C HIS A 26 -9.92 8.36 9.42
N ALA A 27 -11.19 8.74 9.24
CA ALA A 27 -12.26 7.89 8.73
C ALA A 27 -11.94 7.19 7.39
N THR A 28 -10.99 7.72 6.62
CA THR A 28 -10.49 7.13 5.36
C THR A 28 -9.62 5.88 5.54
N ARG A 29 -9.29 5.48 6.78
CA ARG A 29 -8.43 4.31 7.09
C ARG A 29 -9.18 3.06 7.58
N GLN A 30 -10.52 3.06 7.53
CA GLN A 30 -11.33 1.91 8.01
C GLN A 30 -10.86 0.53 7.50
N PRO A 31 -10.52 0.33 6.21
CA PRO A 31 -10.05 -0.97 5.73
C PRO A 31 -8.72 -1.40 6.37
N ALA A 32 -7.80 -0.46 6.59
CA ALA A 32 -6.53 -0.73 7.23
C ALA A 32 -6.70 -1.07 8.72
N VAL A 33 -7.63 -0.40 9.41
CA VAL A 33 -7.99 -0.72 10.81
C VAL A 33 -8.56 -2.14 10.92
N ILE A 34 -9.47 -2.53 10.02
CA ILE A 34 -10.07 -3.87 10.01
C ILE A 34 -9.01 -4.94 9.74
N PHE A 35 -8.15 -4.73 8.74
CA PHE A 35 -7.07 -5.68 8.43
C PHE A 35 -6.09 -5.83 9.60
N LEU A 36 -5.71 -4.72 10.22
CA LEU A 36 -4.81 -4.72 11.36
C LEU A 36 -5.41 -5.42 12.58
N ALA A 37 -6.70 -5.17 12.86
CA ALA A 37 -7.42 -5.87 13.92
C ALA A 37 -7.49 -7.40 13.67
N ALA A 38 -7.70 -7.82 12.42
CA ALA A 38 -7.68 -9.24 12.05
C ALA A 38 -6.29 -9.86 12.25
N CYS A 39 -5.21 -9.16 11.87
CA CYS A 39 -3.84 -9.61 12.14
C CYS A 39 -3.54 -9.71 13.63
N THR A 40 -3.95 -8.73 14.44
CA THR A 40 -3.81 -8.76 15.90
C THR A 40 -4.54 -9.94 16.52
N LEU A 41 -5.79 -10.18 16.11
CA LEU A 41 -6.59 -11.31 16.58
C LEU A 41 -5.89 -12.63 16.24
N LEU A 42 -5.48 -12.82 14.98
CA LEU A 42 -4.77 -14.02 14.54
C LEU A 42 -3.49 -14.27 15.34
N MET A 43 -2.64 -13.25 15.50
CA MET A 43 -1.37 -13.39 16.23
C MET A 43 -1.59 -13.68 17.71
N THR A 44 -2.65 -13.14 18.31
CA THR A 44 -3.06 -13.47 19.68
C THR A 44 -3.50 -14.92 19.78
N THR A 45 -4.33 -15.41 18.85
CA THR A 45 -4.79 -16.80 18.84
C THR A 45 -3.64 -17.78 18.60
N VAL A 46 -2.68 -17.43 17.73
CA VAL A 46 -1.44 -18.21 17.53
C VAL A 46 -0.62 -18.25 18.83
N GLY A 47 -0.44 -17.11 19.50
CA GLY A 47 0.24 -17.05 20.81
C GLY A 47 -0.44 -17.94 21.86
N LEU A 48 -1.77 -17.88 21.94
CA LEU A 48 -2.56 -18.72 22.84
C LEU A 48 -2.38 -20.21 22.53
N ARG A 49 -2.42 -20.61 21.25
CA ARG A 49 -2.27 -22.02 20.83
C ARG A 49 -0.95 -22.63 21.27
N TRP A 50 0.15 -21.89 21.14
CA TRP A 50 1.50 -22.39 21.44
C TRP A 50 1.90 -22.27 22.91
N THR A 51 1.10 -21.56 23.73
CA THR A 51 1.40 -21.31 25.15
C THR A 51 0.48 -22.09 26.07
N PHE A 52 -0.80 -22.18 25.69
CA PHE A 52 -1.83 -22.86 26.44
C PHE A 52 -2.34 -24.01 25.58
N ASP A 53 -2.15 -25.24 26.05
CA ASP A 53 -2.57 -26.45 25.32
C ASP A 53 -4.09 -26.69 25.43
N LEU A 54 -4.88 -25.70 25.01
CA LEU A 54 -6.34 -25.71 25.11
C LEU A 54 -6.94 -26.23 23.79
N ASP A 55 -7.72 -27.31 23.88
CA ASP A 55 -8.37 -27.92 22.70
C ASP A 55 -9.31 -26.96 21.96
N PHE A 56 -9.97 -26.06 22.69
CA PHE A 56 -10.81 -25.01 22.08
C PHE A 56 -10.00 -24.09 21.15
N ILE A 57 -8.75 -23.78 21.51
CA ILE A 57 -7.89 -22.91 20.69
C ILE A 57 -7.40 -23.64 19.43
N ARG A 58 -7.19 -24.96 19.51
CA ARG A 58 -6.87 -25.80 18.34
C ARG A 58 -8.00 -25.78 17.31
N PHE A 59 -9.25 -25.79 17.76
CA PHE A 59 -10.43 -25.62 16.90
C PHE A 59 -10.56 -24.19 16.34
N LEU A 60 -10.39 -23.18 17.19
CA LEU A 60 -10.63 -21.78 16.83
C LEU A 60 -9.57 -21.22 15.87
N GLN A 61 -8.31 -21.61 16.02
CA GLN A 61 -7.19 -20.98 15.32
C GLN A 61 -7.26 -21.09 13.78
N PRO A 62 -7.57 -22.24 13.17
CA PRO A 62 -7.75 -22.33 11.70
C PRO A 62 -8.89 -21.45 11.18
N ILE A 63 -9.99 -21.34 11.94
CA ILE A 63 -11.13 -20.51 11.56
C ILE A 63 -10.71 -19.04 11.53
N VAL A 64 -10.03 -18.58 12.58
CA VAL A 64 -9.49 -17.21 12.66
C VAL A 64 -8.47 -16.95 11.55
N ALA A 65 -7.59 -17.92 11.25
CA ALA A 65 -6.63 -17.81 10.15
C ALA A 65 -7.32 -17.67 8.79
N SER A 66 -8.38 -18.46 8.54
CA SER A 66 -9.11 -18.43 7.28
C SER A 66 -9.83 -17.11 6.99
N LEU A 67 -10.08 -16.28 8.01
CA LEU A 67 -10.69 -14.96 7.85
C LEU A 67 -9.73 -13.91 7.29
N LEU A 68 -8.43 -14.06 7.55
CA LEU A 68 -7.44 -13.03 7.22
C LEU A 68 -7.31 -12.77 5.70
N PRO A 69 -7.14 -13.78 4.84
CA PRO A 69 -7.00 -13.53 3.40
C PRO A 69 -8.26 -12.90 2.75
N PRO A 70 -9.49 -13.36 3.04
CA PRO A 70 -10.72 -12.68 2.62
C PRO A 70 -10.83 -11.23 3.09
N ILE A 71 -10.49 -10.95 4.35
CA ILE A 71 -10.51 -9.57 4.89
C ILE A 71 -9.52 -8.70 4.13
N ALA A 72 -8.29 -9.17 3.94
CA ALA A 72 -7.27 -8.46 3.18
C ALA A 72 -7.76 -8.14 1.76
N TRP A 73 -8.31 -9.14 1.07
CA TRP A 73 -8.88 -8.96 -0.26
C TRP A 73 -9.98 -7.92 -0.28
N LEU A 74 -10.93 -7.98 0.65
CA LEU A 74 -12.00 -6.99 0.74
C LEU A 74 -11.40 -5.60 0.98
N CYS A 75 -10.45 -5.43 1.89
CA CYS A 75 -9.86 -4.12 2.18
C CYS A 75 -9.23 -3.44 0.97
N PHE A 76 -8.57 -4.20 0.08
CA PHE A 76 -7.90 -3.64 -1.11
C PHE A 76 -8.74 -3.71 -2.40
N SER A 77 -9.74 -4.59 -2.48
CA SER A 77 -10.61 -4.71 -3.67
C SER A 77 -11.64 -3.58 -3.78
N HIS A 78 -12.10 -3.00 -2.66
CA HIS A 78 -13.01 -1.83 -2.68
C HIS A 78 -12.37 -0.58 -3.32
N LEU A 79 -11.04 -0.54 -3.46
CA LEU A 79 -10.33 0.54 -4.14
C LEU A 79 -10.40 0.43 -5.68
N ARG A 80 -10.74 -0.76 -6.19
CA ARG A 80 -11.10 -1.00 -7.59
C ARG A 80 -12.61 -0.82 -7.77
N ARG A 81 -13.05 -0.70 -9.03
CA ARG A 81 -14.48 -0.68 -9.41
C ARG A 81 -15.29 -1.62 -8.51
N PRO A 82 -16.49 -1.21 -8.05
CA PRO A 82 -17.31 -2.04 -7.17
C PRO A 82 -17.42 -3.45 -7.76
N ALA A 83 -16.94 -4.44 -6.99
CA ALA A 83 -16.93 -5.83 -7.44
C ALA A 83 -18.37 -6.30 -7.68
N THR A 84 -18.59 -7.01 -8.79
CA THR A 84 -19.88 -7.61 -9.13
C THR A 84 -20.15 -8.91 -8.35
N ALA A 85 -19.12 -9.51 -7.77
CA ALA A 85 -19.25 -10.72 -6.97
C ALA A 85 -19.83 -10.38 -5.57
N PRO A 86 -20.82 -11.14 -5.08
CA PRO A 86 -21.39 -10.91 -3.77
C PRO A 86 -20.37 -11.22 -2.67
N ARG A 87 -20.27 -10.33 -1.67
CA ARG A 87 -19.33 -10.46 -0.53
C ARG A 87 -19.45 -11.82 0.18
N ALA A 88 -20.63 -12.45 0.13
CA ALA A 88 -20.91 -13.76 0.72
C ALA A 88 -20.05 -14.91 0.14
N VAL A 89 -19.57 -14.83 -1.11
CA VAL A 89 -18.72 -15.89 -1.69
C VAL A 89 -17.42 -16.06 -0.91
N HIS A 90 -16.91 -14.98 -0.32
CA HIS A 90 -15.70 -15.00 0.48
C HIS A 90 -15.88 -15.66 1.87
N LEU A 91 -17.12 -15.97 2.28
CA LEU A 91 -17.41 -16.75 3.48
C LEU A 91 -17.38 -18.26 3.24
N LEU A 92 -17.50 -18.72 1.98
CA LEU A 92 -17.48 -20.15 1.66
C LEU A 92 -16.19 -20.85 2.14
N PRO A 93 -14.98 -20.30 1.91
CA PRO A 93 -13.76 -20.94 2.39
C PRO A 93 -13.67 -20.97 3.92
N VAL A 94 -14.20 -19.96 4.60
CA VAL A 94 -14.24 -19.89 6.08
C VAL A 94 -15.18 -20.96 6.62
N GLY A 95 -16.35 -21.13 6.00
CA GLY A 95 -17.30 -22.19 6.35
C GLY A 95 -16.73 -23.59 6.12
N LEU A 96 -15.98 -23.78 5.02
CA LEU A 96 -15.26 -25.03 4.76
C LEU A 96 -14.22 -25.32 5.84
N VAL A 97 -13.38 -24.34 6.20
CA VAL A 97 -12.38 -24.52 7.27
C VAL A 97 -13.07 -24.81 8.62
N ALA A 98 -14.15 -24.11 8.95
CA ALA A 98 -14.90 -24.35 10.18
C ALA A 98 -15.50 -25.77 10.24
N LEU A 99 -16.04 -26.26 9.12
CA LEU A 99 -16.54 -27.63 9.02
C LEU A 99 -15.40 -28.65 9.19
N LEU A 100 -14.27 -28.43 8.52
CA LEU A 100 -13.09 -29.29 8.61
C LEU A 100 -12.48 -29.28 10.02
N SER A 101 -12.47 -28.14 10.71
CA SER A 101 -12.06 -28.01 12.11
C SER A 101 -12.99 -28.76 13.07
N ALA A 102 -14.30 -28.75 12.82
CA ALA A 102 -15.27 -29.49 13.65
C ALA A 102 -15.12 -31.02 13.50
N LEU A 103 -14.68 -31.47 12.32
CA LEU A 103 -14.48 -32.89 12.02
C LEU A 103 -13.06 -33.40 12.38
N TRP A 104 -12.21 -32.57 12.98
CA TRP A 104 -10.81 -32.88 13.28
C TRP A 104 -10.62 -34.15 14.14
N HIS A 105 -11.53 -34.42 15.09
CA HIS A 105 -11.41 -35.60 15.95
C HIS A 105 -11.69 -36.92 15.21
N HIS A 106 -12.43 -36.86 14.10
CA HIS A 106 -12.88 -38.06 13.36
C HIS A 106 -11.99 -38.37 12.14
N TRP A 107 -11.22 -37.40 11.64
CA TRP A 107 -10.36 -37.55 10.45
C TRP A 107 -9.13 -36.62 10.57
N GLN A 108 -7.94 -37.07 10.11
CA GLN A 108 -6.77 -36.21 9.84
C GLN A 108 -7.07 -35.22 8.70
N SER A 109 -7.84 -34.19 9.02
CA SER A 109 -8.38 -33.24 8.05
C SER A 109 -7.24 -32.42 7.43
N PRO A 110 -7.20 -32.23 6.08
CA PRO A 110 -6.14 -31.51 5.39
C PRO A 110 -6.27 -29.98 5.56
N ILE A 111 -6.51 -29.51 6.79
CA ILE A 111 -6.77 -28.10 7.12
C ILE A 111 -5.60 -27.23 6.66
N ASP A 112 -4.37 -27.66 6.91
CA ASP A 112 -3.19 -26.88 6.56
C ASP A 112 -3.03 -26.70 5.04
N LEU A 113 -3.39 -27.72 4.24
CA LEU A 113 -3.39 -27.62 2.78
C LEU A 113 -4.48 -26.67 2.29
N VAL A 114 -5.69 -26.74 2.87
CA VAL A 114 -6.79 -25.84 2.53
C VAL A 114 -6.45 -24.39 2.89
N LEU A 115 -5.85 -24.16 4.07
CA LEU A 115 -5.34 -22.86 4.49
C LEU A 115 -4.25 -22.36 3.53
N ALA A 116 -3.25 -23.19 3.20
CA ALA A 116 -2.20 -22.79 2.26
C ALA A 116 -2.79 -22.36 0.90
N LEU A 117 -3.71 -23.15 0.32
CA LEU A 117 -4.38 -22.81 -0.94
C LEU A 117 -5.17 -21.51 -0.84
N LEU A 118 -5.85 -21.28 0.29
CA LEU A 118 -6.58 -20.04 0.55
C LEU A 118 -5.64 -18.83 0.57
N TYR A 119 -4.55 -18.93 1.33
CA TYR A 119 -3.54 -17.88 1.46
C TYR A 119 -2.86 -17.59 0.13
N PHE A 120 -2.45 -18.62 -0.62
CA PHE A 120 -1.91 -18.43 -1.97
C PHE A 120 -2.91 -17.79 -2.92
N GLY A 121 -4.15 -18.29 -2.96
CA GLY A 121 -5.19 -17.78 -3.85
C GLY A 121 -5.41 -16.27 -3.67
N TYR A 122 -5.63 -15.83 -2.44
CA TYR A 122 -5.82 -14.40 -2.14
C TYR A 122 -4.53 -13.58 -2.22
N GLY A 123 -3.40 -14.13 -1.77
CA GLY A 123 -2.09 -13.47 -1.84
C GLY A 123 -1.69 -13.17 -3.29
N PHE A 124 -1.76 -14.16 -4.17
CA PHE A 124 -1.51 -13.98 -5.60
C PHE A 124 -2.56 -13.08 -6.26
N ALA A 125 -3.82 -13.16 -5.86
CA ALA A 125 -4.84 -12.25 -6.38
C ALA A 125 -4.54 -10.78 -6.02
N LEU A 126 -4.11 -10.50 -4.79
CA LEU A 126 -3.68 -9.16 -4.35
C LEU A 126 -2.44 -8.68 -5.10
N ILE A 127 -1.43 -9.54 -5.26
CA ILE A 127 -0.21 -9.21 -6.01
C ILE A 127 -0.57 -8.89 -7.47
N ARG A 128 -1.36 -9.74 -8.12
CA ARG A 128 -1.82 -9.54 -9.50
C ARG A 128 -2.63 -8.25 -9.63
N GLN A 129 -3.50 -7.96 -8.66
CA GLN A 129 -4.23 -6.70 -8.61
C GLN A 129 -3.29 -5.50 -8.54
N ALA A 130 -2.32 -5.51 -7.64
CA ALA A 130 -1.41 -4.39 -7.43
C ALA A 130 -0.36 -4.23 -8.55
N ARG A 131 -0.07 -5.31 -9.31
CA ARG A 131 0.76 -5.25 -10.52
C ARG A 131 0.05 -4.57 -11.70
N ALA A 132 -1.27 -4.45 -11.70
CA ALA A 132 -2.03 -3.76 -12.75
C ALA A 132 -1.86 -2.22 -12.74
N GLY A 133 -0.96 -1.67 -11.93
CA GLY A 133 -0.60 -0.25 -11.89
C GLY A 133 -1.46 0.57 -10.92
N PRO A 134 -1.00 1.80 -10.56
CA PRO A 134 -1.69 2.67 -9.60
C PRO A 134 -3.06 3.13 -10.10
N ASP A 135 -3.24 3.31 -11.41
CA ASP A 135 -4.51 3.73 -12.02
C ASP A 135 -5.61 2.66 -11.94
N SER A 136 -5.26 1.41 -11.63
CA SER A 136 -6.25 0.35 -11.39
C SER A 136 -7.13 0.66 -10.18
N LEU A 137 -6.64 1.45 -9.22
CA LEU A 137 -7.35 1.84 -8.00
C LEU A 137 -8.26 3.05 -8.26
N GLU A 138 -9.24 2.88 -9.16
CA GLU A 138 -10.07 3.99 -9.68
C GLU A 138 -10.77 4.81 -8.57
N ALA A 139 -11.08 4.20 -7.44
CA ALA A 139 -11.76 4.83 -6.30
C ALA A 139 -10.81 5.46 -5.28
N ALA A 140 -9.51 5.14 -5.33
CA ALA A 140 -8.50 5.76 -4.47
C ALA A 140 -8.23 7.21 -4.89
N ARG A 141 -7.89 8.06 -3.93
CA ARG A 141 -7.34 9.41 -4.20
C ARG A 141 -6.08 9.24 -5.04
N LEU A 142 -5.92 10.09 -6.07
CA LEU A 142 -4.76 10.02 -6.95
C LEU A 142 -3.45 10.15 -6.17
N SER A 143 -3.41 11.03 -5.16
CA SER A 143 -2.25 11.21 -4.26
C SER A 143 -1.86 9.95 -3.48
N ASP A 144 -2.83 9.08 -3.18
CA ASP A 144 -2.67 7.95 -2.27
C ASP A 144 -2.55 6.61 -3.02
N ALA A 145 -2.90 6.58 -4.31
CA ALA A 145 -2.94 5.37 -5.13
C ALA A 145 -1.60 4.61 -5.16
N ALA A 146 -0.47 5.32 -5.23
CA ALA A 146 0.85 4.70 -5.20
C ALA A 146 1.22 4.10 -3.83
N CYS A 147 0.76 4.72 -2.74
CA CYS A 147 0.93 4.16 -1.39
C CYS A 147 0.04 2.93 -1.22
N ALA A 148 -1.22 3.02 -1.61
CA ALA A 148 -2.17 1.91 -1.56
C ALA A 148 -1.70 0.70 -2.40
N ARG A 149 -1.11 0.92 -3.57
CA ARG A 149 -0.48 -0.13 -4.39
C ARG A 149 0.65 -0.85 -3.63
N ARG A 150 1.57 -0.09 -3.03
CA ARG A 150 2.70 -0.65 -2.26
C ARG A 150 2.19 -1.43 -1.04
N ALA A 151 1.21 -0.90 -0.32
CA ALA A 151 0.58 -1.59 0.80
C ALA A 151 -0.11 -2.91 0.34
N SER A 152 -0.81 -2.89 -0.79
CA SER A 152 -1.44 -4.09 -1.36
C SER A 152 -0.42 -5.14 -1.81
N LEU A 153 0.73 -4.73 -2.36
CA LEU A 153 1.83 -5.66 -2.70
C LEU A 153 2.43 -6.28 -1.44
N ALA A 154 2.72 -5.46 -0.43
CA ALA A 154 3.27 -5.93 0.84
C ALA A 154 2.32 -6.92 1.53
N ALA A 155 1.02 -6.59 1.59
CA ALA A 155 0.01 -7.49 2.14
C ALA A 155 -0.11 -8.80 1.33
N GLY A 156 -0.10 -8.72 0.00
CA GLY A 156 -0.15 -9.90 -0.87
C GLY A 156 1.04 -10.83 -0.67
N TRP A 157 2.26 -10.29 -0.59
CA TRP A 157 3.47 -11.07 -0.31
C TRP A 157 3.49 -11.65 1.09
N LEU A 158 3.05 -10.88 2.10
CA LEU A 158 2.91 -11.36 3.47
C LEU A 158 1.98 -12.57 3.53
N ILE A 159 0.79 -12.46 2.94
CA ILE A 159 -0.21 -13.54 2.91
C ILE A 159 0.31 -14.75 2.13
N ALA A 160 0.92 -14.55 0.95
CA ALA A 160 1.50 -15.66 0.20
C ALA A 160 2.63 -16.35 0.98
N GLY A 161 3.47 -15.59 1.70
CA GLY A 161 4.50 -16.12 2.58
C GLY A 161 3.93 -16.93 3.75
N SER A 162 2.82 -16.50 4.34
CA SER A 162 2.11 -17.29 5.36
C SER A 162 1.61 -18.63 4.82
N GLY A 163 1.16 -18.71 3.56
CA GLY A 163 0.80 -19.98 2.94
C GLY A 163 1.99 -20.96 2.80
N VAL A 164 3.21 -20.45 2.58
CA VAL A 164 4.43 -21.27 2.60
C VAL A 164 4.71 -21.81 4.00
N ILE A 165 4.53 -20.98 5.03
CA ILE A 165 4.72 -21.39 6.43
C ILE A 165 3.73 -22.50 6.80
N ASP A 166 2.46 -22.38 6.39
CA ASP A 166 1.44 -23.41 6.61
C ASP A 166 1.83 -24.75 5.96
N LEU A 167 2.38 -24.73 4.73
CA LEU A 167 2.89 -25.94 4.08
C LEU A 167 4.11 -26.55 4.79
N LEU A 168 5.02 -25.71 5.29
CA LEU A 168 6.18 -26.19 6.05
C LEU A 168 5.76 -26.85 7.37
N ILE A 169 4.79 -26.27 8.07
CA ILE A 169 4.21 -26.85 9.28
C ILE A 169 3.53 -28.19 8.93
N ALA A 170 2.72 -28.22 7.87
CA ALA A 170 2.07 -29.45 7.42
C ALA A 170 3.10 -30.54 7.10
N ALA A 171 4.15 -30.22 6.37
CA ALA A 171 5.23 -31.15 6.04
C ALA A 171 5.95 -31.65 7.30
N ASP A 172 6.20 -30.79 8.29
CA ASP A 172 6.82 -31.16 9.56
C ASP A 172 5.96 -32.12 10.39
N PHE A 173 4.64 -31.91 10.43
CA PHE A 173 3.72 -32.85 11.08
C PHE A 173 3.67 -34.21 10.37
N ASN A 174 3.77 -34.24 9.04
CA ASN A 174 3.73 -35.48 8.26
C ASN A 174 5.06 -36.27 8.32
N VAL A 175 6.21 -35.59 8.31
CA VAL A 175 7.54 -36.23 8.21
C VAL A 175 8.20 -36.37 9.59
N TYR A 176 8.08 -35.36 10.45
CA TYR A 176 8.81 -35.23 11.71
C TYR A 176 7.88 -35.17 12.94
N GLN A 177 6.60 -35.49 12.78
CA GLN A 177 5.59 -35.46 13.85
C GLN A 177 5.49 -34.11 14.59
N GLY A 178 5.84 -33.00 13.92
CA GLY A 178 5.70 -31.65 14.47
C GLY A 178 6.87 -31.19 15.35
N SER A 179 8.01 -31.90 15.35
CA SER A 179 9.14 -31.56 16.22
C SER A 179 9.77 -30.20 15.94
N HIS A 180 9.63 -29.67 14.71
CA HIS A 180 10.17 -28.37 14.32
C HIS A 180 9.09 -27.29 14.13
N ALA A 181 7.81 -27.62 14.27
CA ALA A 181 6.72 -26.67 14.02
C ALA A 181 6.86 -25.38 14.85
N ALA A 182 7.30 -25.47 16.11
CA ALA A 182 7.53 -24.29 16.95
C ALA A 182 8.70 -23.41 16.46
N SER A 183 9.78 -24.00 15.95
CA SER A 183 10.93 -23.25 15.42
C SER A 183 10.60 -22.63 14.05
N ILE A 184 9.83 -23.33 13.20
CA ILE A 184 9.30 -22.80 11.94
C ILE A 184 8.48 -21.53 12.21
N VAL A 185 7.55 -21.58 13.18
CA VAL A 185 6.75 -20.42 13.59
C VAL A 185 7.62 -19.29 14.16
N GLY A 186 8.65 -19.62 14.94
CA GLY A 186 9.59 -18.64 15.48
C GLY A 186 10.34 -17.87 14.39
N ILE A 187 10.89 -18.58 13.41
CA ILE A 187 11.62 -18.01 12.27
C ILE A 187 10.68 -17.16 11.40
N ALA A 188 9.48 -17.67 11.10
CA ALA A 188 8.45 -16.95 10.36
C ALA A 188 8.10 -15.60 11.01
N ASN A 189 7.94 -15.58 12.33
CA ASN A 189 7.64 -14.37 13.08
C ASN A 189 8.80 -13.37 13.06
N LEU A 190 10.05 -13.84 13.13
CA LEU A 190 11.24 -12.99 13.02
C LEU A 190 11.32 -12.29 11.67
N LEU A 191 10.97 -12.98 10.58
CA LEU A 191 10.92 -12.42 9.22
C LEU A 191 9.73 -11.48 9.01
N THR A 192 8.63 -11.70 9.73
CA THR A 192 7.41 -10.90 9.62
C THR A 192 7.56 -9.51 10.27
N LEU A 193 8.36 -9.40 11.33
CA LEU A 193 8.57 -8.15 12.07
C LEU A 193 9.09 -6.98 11.21
N PRO A 194 10.17 -7.11 10.41
CA PRO A 194 10.62 -6.07 9.50
C PRO A 194 9.57 -5.68 8.46
N LEU A 195 8.78 -6.63 7.97
CA LEU A 195 7.74 -6.39 6.98
C LEU A 195 6.57 -5.59 7.58
N VAL A 196 6.14 -5.95 8.79
CA VAL A 196 5.17 -5.18 9.56
C VAL A 196 5.72 -3.77 9.84
N ALA A 197 6.97 -3.63 10.30
CA ALA A 197 7.60 -2.33 10.52
C ALA A 197 7.66 -1.50 9.24
N TYR A 198 7.99 -2.10 8.09
CA TYR A 198 7.99 -1.44 6.80
C TYR A 198 6.59 -0.93 6.41
N THR A 199 5.55 -1.74 6.61
CA THR A 199 4.16 -1.29 6.38
C THR A 199 3.76 -0.16 7.32
N ILE A 200 4.21 -0.19 8.58
CA ILE A 200 3.99 0.89 9.56
C ILE A 200 4.65 2.18 9.09
N VAL A 201 5.89 2.13 8.61
CA VAL A 201 6.59 3.31 8.10
C VAL A 201 5.93 3.84 6.83
N LEU A 202 5.48 2.98 5.92
CA LEU A 202 4.77 3.41 4.71
C LEU A 202 3.44 4.11 5.02
N ILE A 203 2.69 3.63 6.02
CA ILE A 203 1.43 4.23 6.46
C ILE A 203 1.71 5.49 7.34
N GLY A 204 2.77 5.42 8.14
CA GLY A 204 3.20 6.38 9.15
C GLY A 204 4.05 7.55 8.64
N GLY A 205 4.59 7.49 7.41
CA GLY A 205 5.22 8.63 6.73
C GLY A 205 4.26 9.80 6.43
N SER A 206 3.02 9.69 6.90
CA SER A 206 2.00 10.74 6.98
C SER A 206 2.07 11.56 8.27
N VAL A 207 2.95 11.23 9.22
CA VAL A 207 3.16 11.96 10.48
C VAL A 207 4.06 13.17 10.20
N PRO A 208 3.70 14.38 10.64
CA PRO A 208 4.54 15.57 10.46
C PRO A 208 5.90 15.37 11.14
N ASP A 209 6.96 15.64 10.39
CA ASP A 209 8.29 15.87 10.94
C ASP A 209 8.28 17.27 11.56
N GLU A 210 8.09 17.36 12.87
CA GLU A 210 8.39 18.56 13.66
C GLU A 210 9.91 18.60 13.87
N GLY A 211 10.59 19.27 12.96
CA GLY A 211 12.03 19.42 12.99
C GLY A 211 12.57 19.83 11.64
N ASP A 212 12.60 21.13 11.39
CA ASP A 212 13.50 21.68 10.39
C ASP A 212 14.93 21.43 10.86
N ASP A 213 15.70 20.67 10.10
CA ASP A 213 17.13 20.95 10.00
C ASP A 213 17.61 20.67 8.58
N GLY A 214 18.07 21.74 7.94
CA GLY A 214 18.45 21.81 6.54
C GLY A 214 19.69 20.99 6.24
N SER A 215 19.52 19.68 6.04
CA SER A 215 20.56 18.81 5.51
C SER A 215 20.10 18.13 4.21
N PRO A 216 20.82 18.29 3.09
CA PRO A 216 20.49 17.64 1.83
C PRO A 216 20.81 16.15 1.94
N ARG A 217 19.83 15.33 2.31
CA ARG A 217 19.90 13.89 2.05
C ARG A 217 19.76 13.68 0.55
N ALA A 218 20.93 13.59 -0.09
CA ALA A 218 21.12 13.21 -1.48
C ALA A 218 20.18 12.05 -1.84
N VAL A 219 19.25 12.37 -2.74
CA VAL A 219 18.39 11.39 -3.38
C VAL A 219 19.29 10.59 -4.32
N VAL A 220 19.64 9.38 -3.92
CA VAL A 220 20.10 8.35 -4.84
C VAL A 220 18.91 8.05 -5.75
N ALA A 221 18.86 8.81 -6.84
CA ALA A 221 18.11 8.47 -8.03
C ALA A 221 18.88 7.38 -8.77
N SER A 222 18.40 6.16 -8.64
CA SER A 222 18.69 4.99 -9.46
C SER A 222 17.84 3.86 -8.88
N GLU A 223 17.18 2.96 -9.59
CA GLU A 223 17.04 2.64 -11.01
C GLU A 223 15.98 1.53 -11.01
N ILE A 224 14.70 1.81 -11.31
CA ILE A 224 13.73 0.76 -11.67
C ILE A 224 12.77 1.38 -12.69
N GLU A 225 12.50 0.65 -13.76
CA GLU A 225 11.69 0.98 -14.95
C GLU A 225 12.47 1.61 -16.12
N ARG A 226 13.57 0.97 -16.51
CA ARG A 226 13.81 0.65 -17.93
C ARG A 226 14.02 -0.85 -18.04
N ASP A 227 12.96 -1.54 -18.43
CA ASP A 227 13.01 -2.78 -19.22
C ASP A 227 11.58 -3.21 -19.54
N ALA A 228 11.09 -2.69 -20.66
CA ALA A 228 10.18 -3.38 -21.57
C ALA A 228 10.04 -2.50 -22.81
N ALA A 229 10.99 -2.63 -23.75
CA ALA A 229 10.67 -2.44 -25.15
C ALA A 229 9.69 -3.56 -25.54
N ASN A 230 8.41 -3.32 -25.28
CA ASN A 230 7.33 -4.05 -25.91
C ASN A 230 6.49 -2.96 -26.60
N GLU A 231 6.36 -3.08 -27.92
CA GLU A 231 5.69 -2.11 -28.78
C GLU A 231 4.34 -1.69 -28.19
N ALA A 232 4.30 -0.50 -27.59
CA ALA A 232 3.06 0.08 -27.12
C ALA A 232 2.20 0.42 -28.35
N PRO A 233 0.90 0.09 -28.36
CA PRO A 233 0.02 0.51 -29.45
C PRO A 233 0.12 2.03 -29.61
N THR A 234 0.35 2.48 -30.84
CA THR A 234 0.48 3.90 -31.21
C THR A 234 -0.71 4.69 -30.65
N ALA A 235 -0.43 5.83 -30.03
CA ALA A 235 -1.47 6.72 -29.51
C ALA A 235 -2.47 7.08 -30.63
N SER A 236 -3.76 6.89 -30.38
CA SER A 236 -4.80 7.22 -31.36
C SER A 236 -5.16 8.70 -31.29
N GLU A 237 -5.84 9.21 -32.32
CA GLU A 237 -6.39 10.57 -32.31
C GLU A 237 -7.38 10.79 -31.16
N ASP A 238 -8.14 9.77 -30.78
CA ASP A 238 -9.01 9.79 -29.60
C ASP A 238 -8.21 9.96 -28.30
N ASP A 239 -7.03 9.35 -28.18
CA ASP A 239 -6.17 9.51 -27.00
C ASP A 239 -5.70 10.96 -26.88
N HIS A 240 -5.31 11.59 -27.99
CA HIS A 240 -4.93 13.00 -28.01
C HIS A 240 -6.10 13.92 -27.62
N GLN A 241 -7.33 13.63 -28.06
CA GLN A 241 -8.53 14.37 -27.65
C GLN A 241 -8.79 14.25 -26.14
N VAL A 242 -8.60 13.05 -25.56
CA VAL A 242 -8.73 12.83 -24.11
C VAL A 242 -7.70 13.65 -23.33
N ILE A 243 -6.45 13.73 -23.81
CA ILE A 243 -5.40 14.55 -23.18
C ILE A 243 -5.69 16.05 -23.31
N GLN A 244 -6.20 16.49 -24.47
CA GLN A 244 -6.58 17.88 -24.66
C GLN A 244 -7.73 18.28 -23.71
N ALA A 245 -8.74 17.42 -23.56
CA ALA A 245 -9.84 17.63 -22.62
C ALA A 245 -9.36 17.61 -21.16
N LEU A 246 -8.42 16.73 -20.82
CA LEU A 246 -7.76 16.69 -19.52
C LEU A 246 -7.05 18.02 -19.22
N ASP A 247 -6.22 18.50 -20.15
CA ASP A 247 -5.46 19.74 -20.01
C ASP A 247 -6.39 20.96 -19.86
N ALA A 248 -7.48 21.02 -20.63
CA ALA A 248 -8.49 22.07 -20.50
C ALA A 248 -9.13 22.09 -19.10
N ILE A 249 -9.59 20.94 -18.60
CA ILE A 249 -10.20 20.87 -17.25
C ILE A 249 -9.18 21.19 -16.15
N MET A 250 -7.91 20.79 -16.32
CA MET A 250 -6.86 21.10 -15.35
C MET A 250 -6.55 22.60 -15.31
N ARG A 251 -6.48 23.28 -16.46
CA ARG A 251 -6.19 24.71 -16.53
C ARG A 251 -7.39 25.57 -16.15
N ASP A 252 -8.54 25.33 -16.78
CA ASP A 252 -9.70 26.22 -16.69
C ASP A 252 -10.44 26.08 -15.36
N LYS A 253 -10.57 24.84 -14.87
CA LYS A 253 -11.31 24.54 -13.63
C LYS A 253 -10.41 24.29 -12.43
N GLN A 254 -9.09 24.37 -12.62
CA GLN A 254 -8.08 24.11 -11.59
C GLN A 254 -8.34 22.81 -10.81
N LEU A 255 -8.83 21.77 -11.49
CA LEU A 255 -9.29 20.54 -10.83
C LEU A 255 -8.16 19.83 -10.06
N PHE A 256 -6.91 20.09 -10.43
CA PHE A 256 -5.73 19.61 -9.70
C PHE A 256 -5.70 20.07 -8.23
N ARG A 257 -6.34 21.19 -7.87
CA ARG A 257 -6.40 21.68 -6.49
C ARG A 257 -7.31 20.86 -5.58
N ASP A 258 -8.20 20.02 -6.12
CA ASP A 258 -9.04 19.12 -5.31
C ASP A 258 -8.18 18.01 -4.68
N PRO A 259 -7.99 17.99 -3.34
CA PRO A 259 -7.18 16.98 -2.68
C PRO A 259 -7.85 15.59 -2.65
N ASP A 260 -9.16 15.53 -2.90
CA ASP A 260 -9.96 14.30 -2.95
C ASP A 260 -10.17 13.80 -4.39
N LEU A 261 -9.43 14.34 -5.36
CA LEU A 261 -9.54 13.93 -6.75
C LEU A 261 -9.17 12.44 -6.92
N THR A 262 -10.09 11.68 -7.50
CA THR A 262 -9.91 10.26 -7.86
C THR A 262 -10.03 10.10 -9.38
N LEU A 263 -9.50 9.01 -9.93
CA LEU A 263 -9.67 8.69 -11.35
C LEU A 263 -11.16 8.55 -11.72
N THR A 264 -11.99 8.04 -10.80
CA THR A 264 -13.45 7.95 -11.00
C THR A 264 -14.13 9.33 -11.05
N ARG A 265 -13.64 10.32 -10.30
CA ARG A 265 -14.16 11.69 -10.37
C ARG A 265 -13.70 12.38 -11.65
N LEU A 266 -12.43 12.19 -12.01
CA LEU A 266 -11.84 12.74 -13.23
C LEU A 266 -12.54 12.21 -14.49
N SER A 267 -12.75 10.89 -14.57
CA SER A 267 -13.45 10.23 -15.68
C SER A 267 -14.88 10.76 -15.86
N ARG A 268 -15.62 10.91 -14.76
CA ARG A 268 -16.98 11.51 -14.76
C ARG A 268 -16.98 12.96 -15.23
N ARG A 269 -15.97 13.75 -14.85
CA ARG A 269 -15.85 15.15 -15.30
C ARG A 269 -15.50 15.27 -16.78
N LEU A 270 -14.72 14.33 -17.31
CA LEU A 270 -14.35 14.26 -18.72
C LEU A 270 -15.44 13.62 -19.60
N GLY A 271 -16.37 12.87 -19.02
CA GLY A 271 -17.34 12.08 -19.80
C GLY A 271 -16.73 10.84 -20.47
N VAL A 272 -15.52 10.45 -20.07
CA VAL A 272 -14.72 9.38 -20.68
C VAL A 272 -14.49 8.26 -19.67
N PRO A 273 -14.57 6.97 -20.05
CA PRO A 273 -14.30 5.87 -19.12
C PRO A 273 -12.91 5.94 -18.47
N ALA A 274 -12.81 5.63 -17.16
CA ALA A 274 -11.55 5.68 -16.41
C ALA A 274 -10.37 4.94 -17.07
N ARG A 275 -10.64 3.79 -17.68
CA ARG A 275 -9.63 3.01 -18.44
C ARG A 275 -9.14 3.73 -19.69
N ALA A 276 -10.01 4.46 -20.38
CA ALA A 276 -9.63 5.24 -21.54
C ALA A 276 -8.81 6.46 -21.11
N VAL A 277 -9.18 7.14 -20.02
CA VAL A 277 -8.38 8.23 -19.44
C VAL A 277 -6.98 7.75 -19.04
N SER A 278 -6.89 6.67 -18.27
CA SER A 278 -5.59 6.09 -17.88
C SER A 278 -4.81 5.59 -19.09
N GLY A 279 -5.47 4.95 -20.07
CA GLY A 279 -4.84 4.47 -21.30
C GLY A 279 -4.24 5.61 -22.12
N ALA A 280 -4.99 6.68 -22.34
CA ALA A 280 -4.53 7.86 -23.07
C ALA A 280 -3.35 8.54 -22.35
N VAL A 281 -3.43 8.72 -21.02
CA VAL A 281 -2.35 9.31 -20.23
C VAL A 281 -1.07 8.47 -20.28
N ASN A 282 -1.17 7.15 -20.15
CA ASN A 282 -0.01 6.28 -20.26
C ASN A 282 0.57 6.26 -21.68
N ARG A 283 -0.25 6.20 -22.74
CA ARG A 283 0.23 6.14 -24.13
C ARG A 283 0.80 7.46 -24.65
N VAL A 284 0.14 8.58 -24.35
CA VAL A 284 0.50 9.91 -24.88
C VAL A 284 1.56 10.58 -24.01
N LEU A 285 1.44 10.49 -22.68
CA LEU A 285 2.33 11.19 -21.74
C LEU A 285 3.39 10.28 -21.10
N GLY A 286 3.35 8.96 -21.35
CA GLY A 286 4.33 8.01 -20.83
C GLY A 286 4.31 7.86 -19.30
N ARG A 287 3.20 8.19 -18.64
CA ARG A 287 3.10 8.29 -17.18
C ARG A 287 1.71 7.98 -16.68
N ASN A 288 1.55 7.76 -15.37
CA ASN A 288 0.23 7.50 -14.78
C ASN A 288 -0.57 8.78 -14.53
N VAL A 289 -1.88 8.64 -14.28
CA VAL A 289 -2.80 9.79 -14.11
C VAL A 289 -2.43 10.64 -12.90
N SER A 290 -1.99 10.03 -11.79
CA SER A 290 -1.57 10.81 -10.62
C SER A 290 -0.36 11.69 -10.92
N GLN A 291 0.63 11.19 -11.67
CA GLN A 291 1.80 11.97 -12.06
C GLN A 291 1.39 13.13 -12.96
N ALA A 292 0.51 12.88 -13.94
CA ALA A 292 -0.02 13.93 -14.80
C ALA A 292 -0.71 15.05 -14.00
N VAL A 293 -1.52 14.71 -12.99
CA VAL A 293 -2.16 15.71 -12.11
C VAL A 293 -1.13 16.41 -11.22
N ASN A 294 -0.20 15.67 -10.61
CA ASN A 294 0.81 16.24 -9.72
C ASN A 294 1.71 17.25 -10.44
N ASP A 295 2.00 17.05 -11.73
CA ASP A 295 2.73 18.03 -12.52
C ASP A 295 2.03 19.39 -12.58
N TYR A 296 0.70 19.42 -12.68
CA TYR A 296 -0.07 20.66 -12.59
C TYR A 296 0.04 21.28 -11.19
N ARG A 297 -0.06 20.46 -10.14
CA ARG A 297 0.08 20.90 -8.74
C ARG A 297 1.46 21.49 -8.46
N ILE A 298 2.53 20.86 -8.96
CA ILE A 298 3.91 21.32 -8.76
C ILE A 298 4.19 22.56 -9.58
N LYS A 299 3.71 22.68 -10.83
CA LYS A 299 3.84 23.93 -11.61
C LYS A 299 3.21 25.11 -10.87
N GLU A 300 2.02 24.92 -10.31
CA GLU A 300 1.36 25.96 -9.52
C GLU A 300 2.10 26.24 -8.20
N ALA A 301 2.61 25.20 -7.53
CA ALA A 301 3.41 25.38 -6.32
C ALA A 301 4.70 26.15 -6.61
N SER A 302 5.40 25.84 -7.69
CA SER A 302 6.59 26.57 -8.15
C SER A 302 6.28 28.03 -8.41
N ARG A 303 5.16 28.33 -9.08
CA ARG A 303 4.69 29.71 -9.28
C ARG A 303 4.46 30.43 -7.94
N LEU A 304 3.68 29.84 -7.04
CA LEU A 304 3.38 30.42 -5.73
C LEU A 304 4.63 30.59 -4.85
N LEU A 305 5.61 29.69 -4.96
CA LEU A 305 6.87 29.80 -4.20
C LEU A 305 7.73 30.99 -4.62
N LEU A 306 7.62 31.43 -5.88
CA LEU A 306 8.37 32.55 -6.45
C LEU A 306 7.61 33.88 -6.37
N GLU A 307 6.30 33.84 -6.51
CA GLU A 307 5.45 35.04 -6.54
C GLU A 307 4.92 35.45 -5.16
N THR A 308 5.02 34.57 -4.14
CA THR A 308 4.46 34.83 -2.81
C THR A 308 5.38 34.39 -1.68
N ASP A 309 5.24 35.06 -0.53
CA ASP A 309 5.89 34.72 0.73
C ASP A 309 5.08 33.71 1.58
N LEU A 310 4.06 33.06 1.00
CA LEU A 310 3.25 32.09 1.73
C LEU A 310 4.11 30.97 2.31
N ALA A 311 3.71 30.45 3.48
CA ALA A 311 4.38 29.29 4.05
C ALA A 311 4.30 28.10 3.09
N ILE A 312 5.39 27.34 2.95
CA ILE A 312 5.48 26.18 2.04
C ILE A 312 4.35 25.18 2.32
N THR A 313 4.01 24.98 3.59
CA THR A 313 2.89 24.13 4.01
C THR A 313 1.54 24.66 3.53
N ALA A 314 1.33 25.97 3.47
CA ALA A 314 0.10 26.56 2.93
C ALA A 314 0.01 26.33 1.42
N ILE A 315 1.10 26.60 0.69
CA ILE A 315 1.19 26.36 -0.77
C ILE A 315 0.92 24.88 -1.09
N MET A 316 1.49 23.96 -0.30
CA MET A 316 1.25 22.53 -0.43
C MET A 316 -0.25 22.20 -0.41
N PHE A 317 -0.97 22.69 0.60
CA PHE A 317 -2.40 22.44 0.73
C PHE A 317 -3.21 23.12 -0.37
N GLU A 318 -2.84 24.34 -0.77
CA GLU A 318 -3.51 25.12 -1.80
C GLU A 318 -3.40 24.48 -3.20
N CYS A 319 -2.27 23.82 -3.46
CA CYS A 319 -2.07 23.02 -4.66
C CYS A 319 -2.72 21.62 -4.61
N GLY A 320 -3.44 21.28 -3.53
CA GLY A 320 -4.19 20.03 -3.42
C GLY A 320 -3.38 18.83 -2.90
N PHE A 321 -2.19 19.04 -2.31
CA PHE A 321 -1.48 17.98 -1.59
C PHE A 321 -1.96 17.87 -0.14
N GLN A 322 -2.09 16.64 0.37
CA GLN A 322 -2.50 16.40 1.76
C GLN A 322 -1.31 16.09 2.70
N THR A 323 -0.16 15.70 2.14
CA THR A 323 0.99 15.27 2.94
C THR A 323 2.28 15.88 2.42
N LYS A 324 3.13 16.35 3.35
CA LYS A 324 4.45 16.95 3.08
C LYS A 324 5.38 15.98 2.37
N SER A 325 5.35 14.69 2.75
CA SER A 325 6.16 13.65 2.10
C SER A 325 5.82 13.49 0.61
N ASN A 326 4.54 13.49 0.25
CA ASN A 326 4.13 13.41 -1.15
C ASN A 326 4.54 14.66 -1.92
N PHE A 327 4.25 15.84 -1.35
CA PHE A 327 4.62 17.12 -1.95
C PHE A 327 6.12 17.22 -2.22
N ASN A 328 6.96 17.02 -1.20
CA ASN A 328 8.41 17.13 -1.34
C ASN A 328 8.97 16.14 -2.38
N ARG A 329 8.46 14.91 -2.41
CA ARG A 329 8.90 13.89 -3.37
C ARG A 329 8.55 14.30 -4.81
N GLU A 330 7.32 14.71 -5.07
CA GLU A 330 6.89 15.11 -6.42
C GLU A 330 7.56 16.43 -6.84
N PHE A 331 7.78 17.35 -5.89
CA PHE A 331 8.49 18.59 -6.13
C PHE A 331 9.95 18.32 -6.54
N ALA A 332 10.66 17.48 -5.78
CA ALA A 332 12.02 17.08 -6.11
C ALA A 332 12.10 16.28 -7.42
N ARG A 333 11.14 15.38 -7.68
CA ARG A 333 11.06 14.64 -8.95
C ARG A 333 11.01 15.59 -10.16
N MET A 334 10.25 16.68 -10.04
CA MET A 334 10.01 17.58 -11.17
C MET A 334 11.04 18.72 -11.28
N THR A 335 11.54 19.21 -10.14
CA THR A 335 12.41 20.40 -10.09
C THR A 335 13.87 20.09 -9.76
N GLY A 336 14.18 18.86 -9.35
CA GLY A 336 15.51 18.44 -8.91
C GLY A 336 15.91 18.92 -7.52
N THR A 337 15.08 19.70 -6.81
CA THR A 337 15.41 20.29 -5.51
C THR A 337 14.22 20.30 -4.54
N THR A 338 14.47 20.71 -3.30
CA THR A 338 13.41 20.87 -2.29
C THR A 338 12.64 22.18 -2.51
N PRO A 339 11.37 22.30 -2.07
CA PRO A 339 10.59 23.54 -2.16
C PRO A 339 11.32 24.75 -1.54
N SER A 340 11.95 24.54 -0.38
CA SER A 340 12.74 25.58 0.29
C SER A 340 13.98 25.97 -0.52
N GLY A 341 14.67 24.98 -1.10
CA GLY A 341 15.81 25.22 -2.00
C GLY A 341 15.39 26.00 -3.25
N TYR A 342 14.29 25.63 -3.86
CA TYR A 342 13.72 26.27 -5.05
C TYR A 342 13.36 27.74 -4.81
N ARG A 343 12.76 28.04 -3.66
CA ARG A 343 12.46 29.42 -3.25
C ARG A 343 13.74 30.24 -3.07
N ARG A 344 14.75 29.69 -2.37
CA ARG A 344 16.02 30.38 -2.14
C ARG A 344 16.80 30.67 -3.43
N SER A 345 16.73 29.77 -4.42
CA SER A 345 17.44 29.93 -5.69
C SER A 345 16.68 30.74 -6.73
N GLY A 346 15.52 31.31 -6.40
CA GLY A 346 14.70 32.06 -7.36
C GLY A 346 14.22 31.22 -8.55
N GLY A 347 14.12 29.90 -8.38
CA GLY A 347 13.66 28.97 -9.42
C GLY A 347 14.76 28.36 -10.29
N VAL A 348 16.04 28.63 -10.01
CA VAL A 348 17.16 27.97 -10.68
C VAL A 348 17.40 26.59 -10.06
N ALA A 349 17.38 25.54 -10.88
CA ALA A 349 17.77 24.20 -10.45
C ALA A 349 19.25 24.21 -10.08
N ILE A 350 19.56 23.97 -8.80
CA ILE A 350 20.94 23.89 -8.32
C ILE A 350 21.51 22.56 -8.81
N SER A 351 22.27 22.57 -9.90
CA SER A 351 23.20 21.47 -10.18
C SER A 351 24.21 21.39 -9.03
N PRO A 352 24.59 20.21 -8.55
CA PRO A 352 25.55 20.08 -7.47
C PRO A 352 26.88 20.70 -7.92
N GLU A 353 27.21 21.85 -7.34
CA GLU A 353 28.45 22.57 -7.59
C GLU A 353 29.60 21.74 -7.01
N GLU A 354 30.53 21.35 -7.89
CA GLU A 354 31.75 20.64 -7.57
C GLU A 354 32.55 21.47 -6.55
N PRO A 355 33.06 20.89 -5.44
CA PRO A 355 33.79 21.68 -4.45
C PRO A 355 35.04 22.26 -5.12
N GLN A 356 35.12 23.59 -5.24
CA GLN A 356 36.35 24.23 -5.66
C GLN A 356 37.46 23.88 -4.66
N PRO A 357 38.64 23.43 -5.13
CA PRO A 357 39.77 23.18 -4.25
C PRO A 357 40.22 24.52 -3.67
N GLY A 358 40.21 24.61 -2.34
CA GLY A 358 40.63 25.80 -1.61
C GLY A 358 41.99 26.28 -2.08
N THR A 359 42.04 27.54 -2.51
CA THR A 359 43.28 28.30 -2.70
C THR A 359 43.45 29.26 -1.54
N GLY A 360 44.58 29.16 -0.83
CA GLY A 360 45.10 30.18 0.06
C GLY A 360 45.34 29.70 1.48
#